data_AF-A0A7X3WYE0-F1
#
_entry.id   AF-A0A7X3WYE0-F1
#
_cell.length_a   1.000
_cell.length_b   1.000
_cell.length_c   1.000
_cell.angle_alpha   90.00
_cell.angle_beta   90.00
_cell.angle_gamma   90.00
#
_symmetry.space_group_name_H-M   'P 1'
#
loop_
_entity.id
_entity.type
_entity.pdbx_description
1 polymer ?
#
loop_
_entity_poly.entity_id
_entity_poly.type
_entity_poly.pdbx_seq_one_letter_code
_entity_poly.pdbx_strand_id
1 'polypeptide(L)'
;MSNHHGPSPATVPAPSVSADWLAANLGRPGLVILDGSWYLPGSGRDPAGEFEERRIQGARFFDIDECSDPDEELPHTIPPPGRFGECAGAAGVSNASAVVVYDGSGVNLSAARVWWMFRYFGHDNVAVLDGGMKYWMAAGLPTESGPSIRTLEAPAPFIPDPRPHLMRTAHDVLTAIGAAHTQIVDMRPAGRFAG
;
A
#
# COMPACT_ATOMS: atom_id res chain seq x y z
N MET A 1 -33.80 -11.36 20.21
CA MET A 1 -32.49 -11.63 19.58
C MET A 1 -32.22 -10.46 18.65
N SER A 2 -31.50 -9.45 19.14
CA SER A 2 -31.23 -8.23 18.37
C SER A 2 -30.08 -8.48 17.41
N ASN A 3 -30.36 -8.45 16.10
CA ASN A 3 -29.34 -8.49 15.07
C ASN A 3 -28.56 -7.16 15.11
N HIS A 4 -27.37 -7.17 15.73
CA HIS A 4 -26.38 -6.13 15.53
C HIS A 4 -25.86 -6.20 14.09
N HIS A 5 -26.54 -5.54 13.16
CA HIS A 5 -25.91 -5.15 11.90
C HIS A 5 -24.96 -4.01 12.26
N GLY A 6 -23.66 -4.34 12.39
CA GLY A 6 -22.62 -3.32 12.39
C GLY A 6 -22.74 -2.42 11.15
N PRO A 7 -22.18 -1.21 11.18
CA PRO A 7 -22.19 -0.33 10.01
C PRO A 7 -21.60 -1.08 8.80
N SER A 8 -22.26 -0.96 7.64
CA SER A 8 -21.73 -1.50 6.40
C SER A 8 -20.29 -0.99 6.20
N PRO A 9 -19.34 -1.87 5.84
CA PRO A 9 -17.95 -1.47 5.71
C PRO A 9 -17.83 -0.33 4.70
N ALA A 10 -17.00 0.66 5.02
CA ALA A 10 -16.67 1.71 4.07
C ALA A 10 -16.06 1.05 2.83
N THR A 11 -16.53 1.39 1.63
CA THR A 11 -15.98 0.89 0.36
C THR A 11 -15.27 2.02 -0.38
N VAL A 12 -14.13 1.72 -0.98
CA VAL A 12 -13.39 2.66 -1.84
C VAL A 12 -13.63 2.37 -3.32
N PRO A 13 -13.75 3.39 -4.18
CA PRO A 13 -13.60 3.22 -5.62
C PRO A 13 -12.23 2.61 -5.96
N ALA A 14 -12.20 1.54 -6.76
CA ALA A 14 -10.98 0.85 -7.18
C ALA A 14 -10.74 1.04 -8.69
N PRO A 15 -9.48 1.05 -9.16
CA PRO A 15 -8.25 0.85 -8.39
C PRO A 15 -7.71 2.12 -7.73
N SER A 16 -8.32 3.29 -7.96
CA SER A 16 -7.85 4.57 -7.44
C SER A 16 -8.99 5.50 -7.01
N VAL A 17 -8.66 6.44 -6.12
CA VAL A 17 -9.54 7.53 -5.67
C VAL A 17 -8.90 8.88 -5.97
N SER A 18 -9.72 9.91 -6.21
CA SER A 18 -9.23 11.28 -6.36
C SER A 18 -8.93 11.92 -5.00
N ALA A 19 -8.12 12.98 -5.02
CA ALA A 19 -7.86 13.81 -3.85
C ALA A 19 -9.15 14.40 -3.25
N ASP A 20 -10.08 14.86 -4.10
CA ASP A 20 -11.39 15.37 -3.67
C ASP A 20 -12.23 14.30 -2.96
N TRP A 21 -12.22 13.07 -3.49
CA TRP A 21 -12.93 11.96 -2.85
C TRP A 21 -12.36 11.68 -1.46
N LEU A 22 -11.03 11.58 -1.35
CA LEU A 22 -10.38 11.30 -0.07
C LEU A 22 -10.61 12.44 0.93
N ALA A 23 -10.48 13.69 0.50
CA ALA A 23 -10.76 14.87 1.31
C ALA A 23 -12.20 14.88 1.86
N ALA A 24 -13.19 14.51 1.03
CA ALA A 24 -14.59 14.41 1.45
C ALA A 24 -14.88 13.22 2.39
N ASN A 25 -13.96 12.26 2.52
CA ASN A 25 -14.12 11.05 3.33
C ASN A 25 -13.14 10.97 4.53
N LEU A 26 -12.36 12.03 4.80
CA LEU A 26 -11.45 12.05 5.95
C LEU A 26 -12.19 11.77 7.26
N GLY A 27 -11.60 10.93 8.11
CA GLY A 27 -12.17 10.54 9.40
C GLY A 27 -13.39 9.60 9.32
N ARG A 28 -13.80 9.15 8.13
CA ARG A 28 -14.89 8.19 7.98
C ARG A 28 -14.55 6.89 8.73
N PRO A 29 -15.44 6.37 9.60
CA PRO A 29 -15.22 5.11 10.29
C PRO A 29 -14.93 3.95 9.31
N GLY A 30 -13.88 3.19 9.59
CA GLY A 30 -13.45 2.06 8.76
C GLY A 30 -12.59 2.43 7.55
N LEU A 31 -12.35 3.72 7.28
CA LEU A 31 -11.35 4.15 6.30
C LEU A 31 -9.97 4.22 6.98
N VAL A 32 -8.97 3.57 6.39
CA VAL A 32 -7.56 3.62 6.78
C VAL A 32 -6.78 4.24 5.64
N ILE A 33 -5.96 5.24 5.96
CA ILE A 33 -5.09 5.93 5.00
C ILE A 33 -3.66 5.50 5.30
N LEU A 34 -2.96 4.98 4.29
CA LEU A 34 -1.59 4.52 4.42
C LEU A 34 -0.67 5.37 3.56
N ASP A 35 0.37 5.90 4.19
CA ASP A 35 1.55 6.38 3.48
C ASP A 35 2.48 5.19 3.24
N GLY A 36 2.56 4.74 1.99
CA GLY A 36 3.45 3.67 1.55
C GLY A 36 4.73 4.21 0.90
N SER A 37 5.22 5.38 1.32
CA SER A 37 6.41 6.00 0.75
C SER A 37 7.64 5.13 0.93
N TRP A 38 8.28 4.84 -0.20
CA TRP A 38 9.59 4.22 -0.27
C TRP A 38 10.36 4.82 -1.44
N TYR A 39 11.66 5.04 -1.26
CA TYR A 39 12.51 5.65 -2.26
C TYR A 39 13.72 4.78 -2.58
N LEU A 40 14.17 4.84 -3.83
CA LEU A 40 15.36 4.12 -4.25
C LEU A 40 16.58 4.51 -3.40
N PRO A 41 17.47 3.55 -3.09
CA PRO A 41 18.76 3.85 -2.46
C PRO A 41 19.50 4.96 -3.22
N GLY A 42 20.07 5.90 -2.49
CA GLY A 42 20.79 7.05 -3.05
C GLY A 42 19.90 8.22 -3.49
N SER A 43 18.57 8.14 -3.33
CA SER A 43 17.67 9.30 -3.53
C SER A 43 17.91 10.44 -2.52
N GLY A 44 18.54 10.15 -1.37
CA GLY A 44 18.77 11.11 -0.30
C GLY A 44 17.50 11.52 0.45
N ARG A 45 16.40 10.79 0.24
CA ARG A 45 15.10 11.05 0.88
C ARG A 45 14.86 10.09 2.04
N ASP A 46 14.25 10.62 3.09
CA ASP A 46 13.84 9.87 4.28
C ASP A 46 12.31 9.78 4.29
N PRO A 47 11.71 8.65 3.90
CA PRO A 47 10.26 8.52 3.83
C PRO A 47 9.60 8.68 5.20
N ALA A 48 10.25 8.22 6.27
CA ALA A 48 9.66 8.26 7.60
C ALA A 48 9.76 9.66 8.20
N GLY A 49 10.89 10.34 8.01
CA GLY A 49 11.05 11.76 8.35
C GLY A 49 10.07 12.65 7.58
N GLU A 50 9.93 12.45 6.26
CA GLU A 50 8.96 13.19 5.45
C GLU A 50 7.51 12.99 5.91
N PHE A 51 7.15 11.78 6.34
CA PHE A 51 5.82 11.48 6.90
C PHE A 51 5.56 12.19 8.24
N GLU A 52 6.58 12.30 9.09
CA GLU A 52 6.50 13.05 10.35
C GLU A 52 6.44 14.56 10.10
N GLU A 53 7.15 15.07 9.09
CA GLU A 53 7.10 16.47 8.67
C GLU A 53 5.76 16.84 8.05
N ARG A 54 5.19 15.97 7.20
CA ARG A 54 3.94 16.24 6.49
C ARG A 54 3.27 14.97 5.96
N ARG A 55 2.03 14.74 6.41
CA ARG A 55 1.20 13.62 5.96
C ARG A 55 -0.27 14.00 5.83
N ILE A 56 -1.05 13.18 5.12
CA ILE A 56 -2.51 13.30 5.10
C ILE A 56 -3.06 13.05 6.51
N GLN A 57 -4.07 13.83 6.92
CA GLN A 57 -4.65 13.73 8.26
C GLN A 57 -5.11 12.31 8.58
N GLY A 58 -4.67 11.76 9.73
CA GLY A 58 -5.00 10.41 10.16
C GLY A 58 -4.33 9.27 9.37
N ALA A 59 -3.42 9.60 8.45
CA ALA A 59 -2.61 8.59 7.77
C ALA A 59 -1.67 7.87 8.73
N ARG A 60 -1.34 6.63 8.40
CA ARG A 60 -0.35 5.80 9.10
C ARG A 60 0.76 5.42 8.13
N PHE A 61 1.99 5.34 8.63
CA PHE A 61 3.11 4.92 7.82
C PHE A 61 3.06 3.40 7.62
N PHE A 62 3.16 2.94 6.38
CA PHE A 62 3.25 1.54 6.03
C PHE A 62 4.63 1.27 5.45
N ASP A 63 5.51 0.70 6.27
CA ASP A 63 6.89 0.42 5.88
C ASP A 63 6.95 -0.87 5.03
N ILE A 64 7.26 -0.72 3.76
CA ILE A 64 7.36 -1.84 2.82
C ILE A 64 8.53 -2.76 3.19
N ASP A 65 9.63 -2.21 3.72
CA ASP A 65 10.80 -3.00 4.09
C ASP A 65 10.50 -3.85 5.32
N GLU A 66 9.80 -3.29 6.33
CA GLU A 66 9.33 -4.08 7.48
C GLU A 66 8.29 -5.14 7.06
N CYS A 67 7.49 -4.86 6.05
CA CYS A 67 6.44 -5.75 5.55
C CYS A 67 6.87 -6.64 4.37
N SER A 68 8.17 -6.82 4.18
CA SER A 68 8.76 -7.79 3.24
C SER A 68 9.20 -9.07 3.94
N ASP A 69 9.51 -10.11 3.16
CA ASP A 69 10.07 -11.36 3.70
C ASP A 69 11.43 -11.11 4.36
N PRO A 70 11.60 -11.38 5.67
CA PRO A 70 12.87 -11.17 6.37
C PRO A 70 13.92 -12.24 6.07
N ASP A 71 13.50 -13.40 5.54
CA ASP A 71 14.36 -14.57 5.35
C ASP A 71 14.95 -14.61 3.92
N GLU A 72 14.59 -13.64 3.08
CA GLU A 72 15.01 -13.54 1.67
C GLU A 72 16.04 -12.42 1.47
N GLU A 73 17.10 -12.71 0.70
CA GLU A 73 18.13 -11.72 0.37
C GLU A 73 17.64 -10.70 -0.67
N LEU A 74 16.60 -11.05 -1.43
CA LEU A 74 16.02 -10.19 -2.46
C LEU A 74 15.13 -9.11 -1.82
N PRO A 75 15.32 -7.83 -2.19
CA PRO A 75 14.52 -6.74 -1.64
C PRO A 75 13.05 -6.89 -2.03
N HIS A 76 12.17 -6.48 -1.14
CA HIS A 76 10.71 -6.43 -1.37
C HIS A 76 10.10 -7.78 -1.79
N THR A 77 10.68 -8.88 -1.34
CA THR A 77 10.08 -10.20 -1.51
C THR A 77 8.76 -10.28 -0.73
N ILE A 78 7.75 -10.92 -1.31
CA ILE A 78 6.43 -11.02 -0.67
C ILE A 78 6.58 -11.77 0.67
N PRO A 79 6.09 -11.26 1.80
CA PRO A 79 6.27 -11.91 3.09
C PRO A 79 5.43 -13.19 3.22
N PRO A 80 5.71 -14.05 4.21
CA PRO A 80 4.76 -15.08 4.63
C PRO A 80 3.42 -14.47 5.06
N PRO A 81 2.28 -15.17 4.85
CA PRO A 81 0.96 -14.61 5.16
C PRO A 81 0.84 -14.06 6.58
N GLY A 82 1.30 -14.79 7.59
CA GLY A 82 1.24 -14.37 9.00
C GLY A 82 1.88 -13.02 9.26
N ARG A 83 3.08 -12.79 8.68
CA ARG A 83 3.80 -11.51 8.79
C ARG A 83 3.04 -10.37 8.12
N PHE A 84 2.44 -10.60 6.95
CA PHE A 84 1.59 -9.57 6.34
C PHE A 84 0.37 -9.24 7.20
N GLY A 85 -0.25 -10.26 7.83
CA GLY A 85 -1.35 -10.05 8.77
C GLY A 85 -0.96 -9.20 9.97
N GLU A 86 0.22 -9.43 10.53
CA GLU A 86 0.80 -8.61 11.61
C GLU A 86 1.05 -7.17 11.15
N CYS A 87 1.67 -6.99 9.99
CA CYS A 87 1.90 -5.68 9.37
C CYS A 87 0.60 -4.89 9.14
N ALA A 88 -0.38 -5.52 8.48
CA ALA A 88 -1.68 -4.91 8.21
C ALA A 88 -2.40 -4.56 9.53
N GLY A 89 -2.39 -5.47 10.50
CA GLY A 89 -2.99 -5.25 11.81
C GLY A 89 -2.32 -4.14 12.61
N ALA A 90 -0.98 -4.04 12.57
CA ALA A 90 -0.18 -2.98 13.19
C ALA A 90 -0.49 -1.61 12.57
N ALA A 91 -0.63 -1.55 11.25
CA ALA A 91 -1.14 -0.39 10.51
C ALA A 91 -2.65 -0.15 10.74
N GLY A 92 -3.31 -0.98 11.54
CA GLY A 92 -4.70 -0.90 11.94
C GLY A 92 -5.71 -1.14 10.82
N VAL A 93 -5.32 -1.96 9.85
CA VAL A 93 -6.19 -2.50 8.80
C VAL A 93 -6.76 -3.82 9.28
N SER A 94 -8.09 -3.95 9.25
CA SER A 94 -8.81 -5.21 9.39
C SER A 94 -9.34 -5.69 8.04
N ASN A 95 -9.81 -6.94 7.95
CA ASN A 95 -10.47 -7.41 6.73
C ASN A 95 -11.73 -6.59 6.32
N ALA A 96 -12.32 -5.84 7.25
CA ALA A 96 -13.49 -4.99 7.00
C ALA A 96 -13.14 -3.53 6.65
N SER A 97 -11.84 -3.17 6.68
CA SER A 97 -11.40 -1.80 6.40
C SER A 97 -11.54 -1.45 4.92
N ALA A 98 -11.69 -0.16 4.63
CA ALA A 98 -11.38 0.43 3.34
C ALA A 98 -9.99 1.04 3.43
N VAL A 99 -9.14 0.78 2.45
CA VAL A 99 -7.75 1.25 2.47
C VAL A 99 -7.52 2.21 1.30
N VAL A 100 -6.96 3.38 1.59
CA VAL A 100 -6.40 4.28 0.57
C VAL A 100 -4.91 4.42 0.82
N VAL A 101 -4.10 4.09 -0.20
CA VAL A 101 -2.64 4.14 -0.13
C VAL A 101 -2.14 5.29 -0.99
N TYR A 102 -1.18 6.05 -0.50
CA TYR A 102 -0.46 7.07 -1.27
C TYR A 102 1.05 6.96 -1.05
N ASP A 103 1.84 7.67 -1.86
CA ASP A 103 3.26 7.90 -1.58
C ASP A 103 3.68 9.33 -1.92
N GLY A 104 4.87 9.70 -1.43
CA GLY A 104 5.55 10.97 -1.67
C GLY A 104 6.45 10.99 -2.91
N SER A 105 6.43 9.94 -3.75
CA SER A 105 7.23 9.90 -4.99
C SER A 105 6.65 10.79 -6.09
N GLY A 106 5.34 11.02 -6.05
CA GLY A 106 4.59 11.77 -7.07
C GLY A 106 4.32 10.99 -8.36
N VAL A 107 4.69 9.70 -8.41
CA VAL A 107 4.42 8.76 -9.51
C VAL A 107 3.76 7.47 -9.02
N ASN A 108 3.43 7.37 -7.72
CA ASN A 108 2.75 6.23 -7.10
C ASN A 108 3.49 4.87 -7.27
N LEU A 109 4.81 4.89 -7.29
CA LEU A 109 5.61 3.66 -7.47
C LEU A 109 5.47 2.70 -6.27
N SER A 110 5.68 3.20 -5.06
CA SER A 110 5.65 2.38 -3.84
C SER A 110 4.22 2.17 -3.34
N ALA A 111 3.33 3.16 -3.54
CA ALA A 111 1.92 3.02 -3.24
C ALA A 111 1.26 1.88 -4.05
N ALA A 112 1.60 1.74 -5.34
CA ALA A 112 1.11 0.64 -6.18
C ALA A 112 1.58 -0.73 -5.66
N ARG A 113 2.80 -0.82 -5.10
CA ARG A 113 3.29 -2.05 -4.47
C ARG A 113 2.45 -2.42 -3.24
N VAL A 114 2.18 -1.48 -2.34
CA VAL A 114 1.35 -1.72 -1.15
C VAL A 114 -0.07 -2.13 -1.56
N TRP A 115 -0.68 -1.42 -2.52
CA TRP A 115 -1.98 -1.79 -3.10
C TRP A 115 -1.99 -3.23 -3.62
N TRP A 116 -0.98 -3.62 -4.40
CA TRP A 116 -0.86 -4.98 -4.92
C TRP A 116 -0.70 -6.02 -3.80
N MET A 117 0.07 -5.72 -2.75
CA MET A 117 0.25 -6.63 -1.61
C MET A 117 -1.08 -6.91 -0.89
N PHE A 118 -1.89 -5.89 -0.61
CA PHE A 118 -3.22 -6.10 -0.04
C PHE A 118 -4.09 -7.00 -0.91
N ARG A 119 -4.08 -6.78 -2.23
CA ARG A 119 -4.84 -7.63 -3.17
C ARG A 119 -4.30 -9.05 -3.26
N TYR A 120 -2.97 -9.21 -3.19
CA TYR A 120 -2.32 -10.52 -3.12
C TYR A 120 -2.79 -11.28 -1.88
N PHE A 121 -2.93 -10.62 -0.73
CA PHE A 121 -3.43 -11.22 0.51
C PHE A 121 -4.95 -11.14 0.70
N GLY A 122 -5.71 -11.04 -0.39
CA GLY A 122 -7.16 -11.24 -0.34
C GLY A 122 -8.00 -9.99 -0.06
N HIS A 123 -7.39 -8.82 0.05
CA HIS A 123 -8.07 -7.58 0.41
C HIS A 123 -8.27 -6.67 -0.81
N ASP A 124 -9.46 -6.74 -1.43
CA ASP A 124 -9.79 -5.96 -2.63
C ASP A 124 -10.30 -4.54 -2.34
N ASN A 125 -10.70 -4.24 -1.10
CA ASN A 125 -11.22 -2.92 -0.70
C ASN A 125 -10.09 -1.91 -0.47
N VAL A 126 -9.22 -1.78 -1.48
CA VAL A 126 -7.99 -0.98 -1.45
C VAL A 126 -7.85 -0.19 -2.75
N ALA A 127 -7.46 1.07 -2.62
CA ALA A 127 -7.28 1.99 -3.73
C ALA A 127 -6.01 2.84 -3.56
N VAL A 128 -5.45 3.30 -4.67
CA VAL A 128 -4.35 4.27 -4.68
C VAL A 128 -4.90 5.70 -4.77
N LEU A 129 -4.33 6.63 -4.01
CA LEU A 129 -4.61 8.07 -4.19
C LEU A 129 -4.00 8.55 -5.51
N ASP A 130 -4.86 8.96 -6.45
CA ASP A 130 -4.41 9.49 -7.73
C ASP A 130 -3.61 10.79 -7.53
N GLY A 131 -2.43 10.84 -8.16
CA GLY A 131 -1.45 11.92 -8.01
C GLY A 131 -0.67 11.95 -6.68
N GLY A 132 -1.00 11.09 -5.71
CA GLY A 132 -0.28 10.91 -4.44
C GLY A 132 -0.18 12.19 -3.59
N MET A 133 0.83 12.23 -2.70
CA MET A 133 1.03 13.38 -1.79
C MET A 133 1.33 14.68 -2.56
N LYS A 134 2.00 14.57 -3.72
CA LYS A 134 2.33 15.71 -4.58
C LYS A 134 1.07 16.46 -5.02
N TYR A 135 0.07 15.74 -5.52
CA TYR A 135 -1.17 16.37 -5.99
C TYR A 135 -2.06 16.82 -4.82
N TRP A 136 -2.09 16.06 -3.73
CA TRP A 136 -2.78 16.46 -2.49
C TRP A 136 -2.32 17.84 -2.01
N MET A 137 -1.00 18.07 -1.94
CA MET A 137 -0.42 19.36 -1.56
C MET A 137 -0.70 20.45 -2.60
N ALA A 138 -0.61 20.13 -3.89
CA ALA A 138 -0.88 21.10 -4.96
C ALA A 138 -2.34 21.58 -4.96
N ALA A 139 -3.27 20.73 -4.50
CA ALA A 139 -4.68 21.06 -4.31
C ALA A 139 -4.95 21.87 -3.02
N GLY A 140 -3.95 22.15 -2.19
CA GLY A 140 -4.10 22.91 -0.95
C GLY A 140 -4.90 22.17 0.13
N LEU A 141 -4.93 20.83 0.08
CA LEU A 141 -5.70 20.01 1.00
C LEU A 141 -5.00 19.85 2.36
N PRO A 142 -5.74 19.57 3.45
CA PRO A 142 -5.19 19.54 4.80
C PRO A 142 -4.11 18.47 5.01
N THR A 143 -3.08 18.81 5.80
CA THR A 143 -2.02 17.89 6.23
C THR A 143 -1.78 18.04 7.73
N GLU A 144 -1.22 17.01 8.34
CA GLU A 144 -0.73 17.05 9.72
C GLU A 144 0.78 16.78 9.77
N SER A 145 1.40 17.12 10.91
CA SER A 145 2.82 16.97 11.19
C SER A 145 3.04 16.55 12.64
N GLY A 146 4.26 16.16 12.98
CA GLY A 146 4.68 15.74 14.31
C GLY A 146 4.82 14.22 14.43
N PRO A 147 5.17 13.72 15.65
CA PRO A 147 5.42 12.31 15.87
C PRO A 147 4.23 11.47 15.40
N SER A 148 4.52 10.39 14.68
CA SER A 148 3.49 9.49 14.19
C SER A 148 3.43 8.22 15.03
N ILE A 149 2.23 7.75 15.32
CA ILE A 149 2.01 6.41 15.86
C ILE A 149 2.10 5.45 14.67
N ARG A 150 3.25 4.79 14.51
CA ARG A 150 3.48 3.81 13.43
C ARG A 150 2.69 2.52 13.63
N THR A 151 2.43 2.16 14.88
CA THR A 151 1.74 0.91 15.26
C THR A 151 0.62 1.18 16.26
N LEU A 152 -0.57 0.65 16.00
CA LEU A 152 -1.64 0.69 17.00
C LEU A 152 -1.27 -0.13 18.24
N GLU A 153 -1.58 0.41 19.42
CA GLU A 153 -1.42 -0.32 20.71
C GLU A 153 -2.19 -1.63 20.73
N ALA A 154 -3.34 -1.68 20.03
CA ALA A 154 -4.12 -2.88 19.79
C ALA A 154 -4.23 -3.11 18.26
N PRO A 155 -3.50 -4.09 17.70
CA PRO A 155 -3.57 -4.41 16.28
C PRO A 155 -4.98 -4.78 15.84
N ALA A 156 -5.36 -4.35 14.64
CA ALA A 156 -6.62 -4.74 14.03
C ALA A 156 -6.54 -6.21 13.54
N PRO A 157 -7.63 -6.99 13.63
CA PRO A 157 -7.61 -8.37 13.13
C PRO A 157 -7.59 -8.38 11.60
N PHE A 158 -6.48 -8.89 11.04
CA PHE A 158 -6.33 -9.12 9.60
C PHE A 158 -5.97 -10.59 9.36
N ILE A 159 -6.86 -11.31 8.67
CA ILE A 159 -6.66 -12.68 8.22
C ILE A 159 -6.25 -12.63 6.74
N PRO A 160 -5.00 -12.94 6.41
CA PRO A 160 -4.51 -12.95 5.03
C PRO A 160 -5.09 -14.15 4.26
N ASP A 161 -5.51 -13.90 3.02
CA ASP A 161 -5.95 -14.93 2.06
C ASP A 161 -5.10 -14.83 0.79
N PRO A 162 -3.89 -15.44 0.76
CA PRO A 162 -2.96 -15.28 -0.33
C PRO A 162 -3.51 -15.80 -1.66
N ARG A 163 -3.22 -15.08 -2.75
CA ARG A 163 -3.64 -15.37 -4.12
C ARG A 163 -2.43 -15.63 -5.01
N PRO A 164 -1.83 -16.84 -4.98
CA PRO A 164 -0.58 -17.16 -5.70
C PRO A 164 -0.63 -16.86 -7.20
N HIS A 165 -1.81 -16.92 -7.83
CA HIS A 165 -1.98 -16.63 -9.25
C HIS A 165 -1.65 -15.18 -9.64
N LEU A 166 -1.58 -14.24 -8.69
CA LEU A 166 -1.19 -12.84 -8.90
C LEU A 166 0.33 -12.63 -8.89
N MET A 167 1.11 -13.66 -8.54
CA MET A 167 2.58 -13.63 -8.54
C MET A 167 3.11 -14.65 -9.55
N ARG A 168 4.31 -14.38 -10.09
CA ARG A 168 5.07 -15.32 -10.90
C ARG A 168 6.44 -15.51 -10.26
N THR A 169 6.86 -16.76 -10.15
CA THR A 169 8.20 -17.14 -9.69
C THR A 169 9.23 -16.96 -10.80
N ALA A 170 10.51 -17.01 -10.46
CA ALA A 170 11.59 -17.02 -11.46
C ALA A 170 11.42 -18.19 -12.46
N HIS A 171 10.97 -19.35 -11.98
CA HIS A 171 10.68 -20.50 -12.83
C HIS A 171 9.55 -20.21 -13.83
N ASP A 172 8.43 -19.61 -13.37
CA ASP A 172 7.31 -19.26 -14.25
C ASP A 172 7.74 -18.27 -15.35
N VAL A 173 8.59 -17.29 -14.99
CA VAL A 173 9.12 -16.32 -15.95
C VAL A 173 10.03 -17.02 -16.96
N LEU A 174 10.94 -17.89 -16.51
CA LEU A 174 11.82 -18.66 -17.40
C LEU A 174 11.01 -19.53 -18.38
N THR A 175 9.93 -20.16 -17.94
CA THR A 175 9.04 -20.94 -18.80
C THR A 175 8.24 -20.07 -19.77
N ALA A 176 7.93 -18.83 -19.40
CA ALA A 176 7.22 -17.90 -20.27
C ALA A 176 8.11 -17.30 -21.37
N ILE A 177 9.45 -17.29 -21.21
CA ILE A 177 10.37 -16.77 -22.22
C ILE A 177 10.23 -17.60 -23.51
N GLY A 178 9.86 -16.92 -24.61
CA GLY A 178 9.65 -17.54 -25.91
C GLY A 178 8.28 -18.19 -26.11
N ALA A 179 7.40 -18.18 -25.10
CA ALA A 179 6.03 -18.66 -25.25
C ALA A 179 5.16 -17.65 -26.03
N ALA A 180 4.42 -18.12 -27.03
CA ALA A 180 3.66 -17.25 -27.95
C ALA A 180 2.50 -16.47 -27.30
N HIS A 181 2.07 -16.85 -26.09
CA HIS A 181 0.87 -16.32 -25.45
C HIS A 181 1.11 -15.56 -24.14
N THR A 182 2.37 -15.29 -23.80
CA THR A 182 2.72 -14.53 -22.59
C THR A 182 3.55 -13.31 -22.94
N GLN A 183 3.13 -12.15 -22.44
CA GLN A 183 3.92 -10.92 -22.52
C GLN A 183 4.58 -10.66 -21.17
N ILE A 184 5.86 -10.32 -21.21
CA ILE A 184 6.65 -9.90 -20.03
C ILE A 184 6.97 -8.43 -20.23
N VAL A 185 6.58 -7.60 -19.27
CA VAL A 185 6.78 -6.15 -19.31
C VAL A 185 7.71 -5.76 -18.18
N ASP A 186 8.77 -5.03 -18.50
CA ASP A 186 9.71 -4.44 -17.55
C ASP A 186 9.43 -2.94 -17.41
N MET A 187 9.17 -2.48 -16.19
CA MET A 187 8.84 -1.08 -15.90
C MET A 187 10.07 -0.22 -15.58
N ARG A 188 11.28 -0.79 -15.61
CA ARG A 188 12.52 -0.03 -15.36
C ARG A 188 12.76 1.00 -16.48
N PRO A 189 13.44 2.12 -16.18
CA PRO A 189 13.87 3.06 -17.20
C PRO A 189 14.66 2.38 -18.34
N ALA A 190 14.48 2.85 -19.57
CA ALA A 190 15.06 2.24 -20.77
C ALA A 190 16.58 1.97 -20.67
N GLY A 191 17.33 2.88 -20.05
CA GLY A 191 18.77 2.68 -19.83
C GLY A 191 19.10 1.48 -18.94
N ARG A 192 18.31 1.22 -17.89
CA ARG A 192 18.47 0.03 -17.04
C ARG A 192 17.97 -1.25 -17.69
N PHE A 193 17.00 -1.15 -18.59
CA PHE A 193 16.51 -2.28 -19.35
C PHE A 193 17.54 -2.76 -20.39
N ALA A 194 18.24 -1.83 -21.03
CA ALA A 194 19.19 -2.13 -22.11
C ALA A 194 20.51 -2.76 -21.63
N GLY A 195 20.85 -2.67 -20.34
CA GLY A 195 22.09 -3.19 -19.76
C GLY A 195 23.13 -2.11 -19.49
#